data_AF-T1G5P1-F1
#
_entry.id   AF-T1G5P1-F1
#
_cell.length_a   1.000
_cell.length_b   1.000
_cell.length_c   1.000
_cell.angle_alpha   90.00
_cell.angle_beta   90.00
_cell.angle_gamma   90.00
#
_symmetry.space_group_name_H-M   'P 1'
#
loop_
_entity.id
_entity.type
_entity.pdbx_description
1 polymer ?
#
loop_
_entity_poly.entity_id
_entity_poly.type
_entity_poly.pdbx_seq_one_letter_code
_entity_poly.pdbx_strand_id
1 'polypeptide(L)' 'KDWKPGPYPKTEKERLAAAKKYNLVPQDYKPYPDDGMGYGDYPMLPHKCSEARDPNEIWDIPHVRRNYGEPV' A
#
# COMPACT_ATOMS: atom_id res chain seq x y z
N LYS A 1 8.82 -15.71 2.47
CA LYS A 1 8.83 -14.87 3.69
C LYS A 1 7.61 -13.99 3.62
N ASP A 2 6.81 -13.96 4.68
CA ASP A 2 5.40 -13.54 4.61
C ASP A 2 5.20 -12.03 4.41
N TRP A 3 6.27 -11.24 4.52
CA TRP A 3 6.27 -9.81 4.24
C TRP A 3 6.34 -9.46 2.74
N LYS A 4 6.73 -10.39 1.87
CA LYS A 4 6.90 -10.13 0.43
C LYS A 4 5.56 -10.10 -0.30
N PRO A 5 5.40 -9.28 -1.37
CA PRO A 5 4.25 -9.33 -2.28
C PRO A 5 3.93 -10.75 -2.75
N GLY A 6 2.64 -11.04 -2.85
CA GLY A 6 2.07 -12.33 -3.21
C GLY A 6 1.02 -12.22 -4.32
N PRO A 7 0.27 -13.30 -4.59
CA PRO A 7 -0.77 -13.31 -5.60
C PRO A 7 -1.99 -12.48 -5.18
N TYR A 8 -2.83 -12.10 -6.14
CA TYR A 8 -4.04 -11.31 -5.91
C TYR A 8 -4.97 -11.96 -4.87
N PRO A 9 -5.41 -11.23 -3.82
CA PRO A 9 -6.27 -11.78 -2.78
C PRO A 9 -7.69 -11.98 -3.30
N LYS A 10 -8.17 -13.24 -3.27
CA LYS A 10 -9.51 -13.60 -3.78
C LYS A 10 -10.54 -13.68 -2.66
N THR A 11 -10.10 -13.96 -1.44
CA THR A 11 -10.97 -14.07 -0.26
C THR A 11 -10.86 -12.86 0.64
N GLU A 12 -11.90 -12.61 1.45
CA GLU A 12 -11.88 -11.53 2.45
C GLU A 12 -10.79 -11.75 3.50
N LYS A 13 -10.53 -13.01 3.90
CA LYS A 13 -9.47 -13.34 4.84
C LYS A 13 -8.08 -13.00 4.30
N GLU A 14 -7.82 -13.29 3.03
CA GLU A 14 -6.58 -12.92 2.36
C GLU A 14 -6.46 -11.40 2.23
N ARG A 15 -7.55 -10.71 1.92
CA ARG A 15 -7.60 -9.24 1.87
C ARG A 15 -7.24 -8.63 3.23
N LEU A 16 -7.78 -9.16 4.33
CA LEU A 16 -7.48 -8.71 5.69
C LEU A 16 -6.02 -8.97 6.07
N ALA A 17 -5.48 -10.13 5.70
CA ALA A 17 -4.07 -10.45 5.93
C ALA A 17 -3.13 -9.55 5.11
N ALA A 18 -3.46 -9.28 3.85
CA ALA A 18 -2.71 -8.37 2.99
C ALA A 18 -2.77 -6.93 3.51
N ALA A 19 -3.95 -6.42 3.88
CA ALA A 19 -4.10 -5.10 4.49
C ALA A 19 -3.18 -4.95 5.73
N LYS A 20 -3.19 -5.96 6.62
CA LYS A 20 -2.32 -5.99 7.80
C LYS A 20 -0.83 -6.04 7.44
N LYS A 21 -0.46 -6.77 6.39
CA LYS A 21 0.91 -6.86 5.89
C LYS A 21 1.43 -5.52 5.35
N TYR A 22 0.56 -4.72 4.73
CA TYR A 22 0.89 -3.39 4.20
C TYR A 22 0.64 -2.24 5.19
N ASN A 23 0.36 -2.53 6.46
CA ASN A 23 -0.01 -1.54 7.48
C ASN A 23 -1.19 -0.65 7.07
N LEU A 24 -2.14 -1.20 6.32
CA LEU A 24 -3.34 -0.51 5.87
C LEU A 24 -4.58 -1.00 6.63
N VAL A 25 -5.56 -0.10 6.78
CA VAL A 25 -6.90 -0.47 7.23
C VAL A 25 -7.60 -1.29 6.14
N PRO A 26 -8.37 -2.35 6.49
CA PRO A 26 -9.04 -3.20 5.50
C PRO A 26 -9.93 -2.47 4.51
N GLN A 27 -10.50 -1.34 4.91
CA GLN A 27 -11.39 -0.52 4.08
C GLN A 27 -10.64 0.28 3.01
N ASP A 28 -9.42 0.71 3.32
CA ASP A 28 -8.55 1.46 2.42
C ASP A 28 -7.67 0.55 1.56
N TYR A 29 -7.51 -0.72 1.94
CA TYR A 29 -6.81 -1.70 1.15
C TYR A 29 -7.62 -2.11 -0.09
N LYS A 30 -7.20 -1.60 -1.24
CA LYS A 30 -7.71 -1.99 -2.56
C LYS A 30 -6.53 -2.48 -3.41
N PRO A 31 -6.48 -3.76 -3.79
CA PRO A 31 -5.46 -4.23 -4.73
C PRO A 31 -5.75 -3.72 -6.14
N TYR A 32 -4.73 -3.74 -7.00
CA TYR A 32 -4.91 -3.55 -8.44
C TYR A 32 -5.80 -4.64 -9.05
N PRO A 33 -6.57 -4.35 -10.12
CA PRO A 33 -7.37 -5.36 -10.81
C PRO A 33 -6.50 -6.53 -11.32
N ASP A 34 -7.06 -7.74 -11.31
CA ASP A 34 -6.40 -8.99 -11.72
C ASP A 34 -6.37 -9.15 -13.25
N ASP A 35 -5.80 -8.15 -13.93
CA ASP A 35 -5.73 -8.08 -15.40
C ASP A 35 -4.51 -8.83 -15.97
N GLY A 36 -3.87 -9.69 -15.16
CA GLY A 36 -2.66 -10.42 -15.56
C GLY A 36 -1.39 -9.56 -15.64
N MET A 37 -1.44 -8.31 -15.23
CA MET A 37 -0.30 -7.37 -15.23
C MET A 37 0.77 -7.68 -14.16
N GLY A 38 0.50 -8.65 -13.26
CA GLY A 38 1.46 -9.11 -12.27
C GLY A 38 1.58 -8.26 -11.00
N TYR A 39 0.63 -7.34 -10.75
CA TYR A 39 0.61 -6.53 -9.52
C TYR A 39 0.35 -7.35 -8.24
N GLY A 40 -0.39 -8.46 -8.35
CA GLY A 40 -0.62 -9.36 -7.22
C GLY A 40 -1.44 -8.73 -6.10
N ASP A 41 -0.95 -8.85 -4.86
CA ASP A 41 -1.59 -8.28 -3.66
C ASP A 41 -1.15 -6.83 -3.34
N TYR A 42 -0.49 -6.16 -4.26
CA TYR A 42 0.00 -4.81 -4.04
C TYR A 42 -1.15 -3.80 -3.91
N PRO A 43 -1.15 -2.92 -2.89
CA PRO A 43 -2.20 -1.91 -2.73
C PRO A 43 -2.12 -0.85 -3.84
N MET A 44 -3.28 -0.48 -4.38
CA MET A 44 -3.46 0.60 -5.33
C MET A 44 -3.52 1.92 -4.55
N LEU A 45 -2.37 2.60 -4.47
CA LEU A 45 -2.25 3.87 -3.78
C LEU A 45 -2.85 5.02 -4.62
N PRO A 46 -3.32 6.10 -3.97
CA PRO A 46 -3.78 7.29 -4.69
C PRO A 46 -2.67 7.86 -5.57
N HIS A 47 -3.02 8.20 -6.81
CA HIS A 47 -2.11 8.89 -7.74
C HIS A 47 -1.92 10.36 -7.32
N LYS A 48 -1.13 10.58 -6.27
CA LYS A 48 -0.76 11.91 -5.77
C LYS A 48 0.76 12.02 -5.69
N CYS A 49 1.29 13.14 -6.16
CA CYS A 49 2.72 13.42 -6.04
C CYS A 49 3.11 13.70 -4.58
N SER A 50 4.37 13.46 -4.24
CA SER A 50 4.90 13.75 -2.89
C SER A 50 4.75 15.23 -2.54
N GLU A 51 4.84 16.14 -3.51
CA GLU A 51 4.69 17.59 -3.29
C GLU A 51 3.28 18.00 -2.88
N ALA A 52 2.26 17.16 -3.10
CA ALA A 52 0.89 17.41 -2.66
C ALA A 52 0.67 17.09 -1.18
N ARG A 53 1.65 16.46 -0.50
CA ARG A 53 1.61 16.19 0.95
C ARG A 53 2.01 17.42 1.76
N ASP A 54 1.61 17.47 3.03
CA ASP A 54 1.86 18.63 3.90
C ASP A 54 3.37 18.91 4.03
N PRO A 55 3.85 20.13 3.69
CA PRO A 55 5.25 20.49 3.85
C PRO A 55 5.66 20.75 5.31
N ASN A 56 4.72 20.98 6.22
CA ASN A 56 4.99 21.33 7.62
C ASN A 56 5.03 20.11 8.57
N GLU A 57 4.60 18.94 8.10
CA GLU A 57 4.70 17.70 8.86
C GLU A 57 6.17 17.25 9.00
N ILE A 58 6.50 16.69 10.16
CA ILE A 58 7.84 16.15 10.46
C ILE A 58 7.89 14.72 9.92
N TRP A 59 8.17 14.58 8.63
CA TRP A 59 8.30 13.29 7.96
C TRP A 59 9.58 12.54 8.38
N ASP A 60 9.50 11.22 8.51
CA ASP A 60 10.70 10.39 8.73
C ASP A 60 11.71 10.49 7.56
N ILE A 61 11.18 10.66 6.34
CA ILE A 61 11.96 10.82 5.11
C ILE A 61 11.59 12.16 4.44
N PRO A 62 12.20 13.28 4.86
CA PRO A 62 11.76 14.62 4.46
C PRO A 62 11.82 14.89 2.95
N HIS A 63 12.81 14.34 2.25
CA HIS A 63 13.05 14.59 0.83
C HIS A 63 11.96 14.02 -0.09
N VAL A 64 11.19 13.01 0.37
CA VAL A 64 10.05 12.44 -0.37
C VAL A 64 8.72 12.58 0.38
N ARG A 65 8.71 13.28 1.53
CA ARG A 65 7.54 13.47 2.40
C ARG A 65 6.82 12.16 2.75
N ARG A 66 7.56 11.18 3.29
CA ARG A 66 7.05 9.83 3.62
C ARG A 66 7.48 9.37 5.00
N ASN A 67 6.61 8.62 5.68
CA ASN A 67 6.91 7.98 6.96
C ASN A 67 7.35 6.52 6.81
N TYR A 68 8.01 5.98 7.84
CA TYR A 68 8.40 4.58 7.90
C TYR A 68 7.18 3.67 8.00
N GLY A 69 7.16 2.59 7.22
CA GLY A 69 6.06 1.63 7.21
C GLY A 69 4.86 2.03 6.34
N GLU A 70 4.92 3.18 5.65
CA GLU A 70 3.96 3.49 4.59
C GLU A 70 4.20 2.62 3.35
N PRO A 71 3.14 2.11 2.70
CA PRO A 71 3.24 1.43 1.40
C PRO A 71 3.71 2.42 0.32
N VAL A 72 4.42 1.89 -0.69
CA VAL A 72 5.10 2.69 -1.74
C VAL A 72 4.44 2.55 -3.09
#